data_AF-A0A183E1B7-F1
#
_entry.id   AF-A0A183E1B7-F1
#
_cell.length_a   1.000
_cell.length_b   1.000
_cell.length_c   1.000
_cell.angle_alpha   90.00
_cell.angle_beta   90.00
_cell.angle_gamma   90.00
#
_symmetry.space_group_name_H-M   'P 1'
#
loop_
_entity.id
_entity.type
_entity.pdbx_description
1 polymer ?
#
loop_
_entity_poly.entity_id
_entity_poly.type
_entity_poly.pdbx_seq_one_letter_code
_entity_poly.pdbx_strand_id
1 'polypeptide(L)'
;MYDPSSSANINEATVEHISLDWVVDFQNRRIAGSAVLSLSIIKPTNKIILDSRSLEIQDAKLDGETVKYQIENAGVLGEKIVVDDLDFLILHEQKKELTFIYRTGKQCTALQFLEAEQTATKKRPYLFSQCQAIHARSIIPCMDTPSVKQTYDAVVAVPNDLVCLMSAIATGQPQEVGELRKFAFKQPVRIPSYLVAIVVGLMEKRDLSARSSIWAEPPVVDKAFYEFGETEKMLRAAESLAGKYEWGRYDLVVLPPSFPFGGMENPCLTF
;
A
#
# COMPACT_ATOMS: atom_id res chain seq x y z
N MET A 1 -14.22 -8.23 -18.38
CA MET A 1 -13.62 -6.89 -18.34
C MET A 1 -12.16 -7.03 -18.76
N TYR A 2 -11.67 -6.16 -19.64
CA TYR A 2 -10.28 -6.16 -20.11
C TYR A 2 -9.66 -4.84 -19.70
N ASP A 3 -8.53 -4.90 -18.99
CA ASP A 3 -7.68 -3.76 -18.67
C ASP A 3 -6.34 -3.98 -19.37
N PRO A 4 -5.98 -3.17 -20.37
CA PRO A 4 -4.71 -3.33 -21.10
C PRO A 4 -3.47 -3.03 -20.24
N SER A 5 -3.66 -2.51 -19.02
CA SER A 5 -2.59 -2.14 -18.11
C SER A 5 -2.28 -3.22 -17.07
N SER A 6 -3.02 -4.34 -17.07
CA SER A 6 -2.86 -5.44 -16.12
C SER A 6 -2.80 -6.78 -16.86
N SER A 7 -1.89 -7.65 -16.41
CA SER A 7 -1.79 -9.04 -16.85
C SER A 7 -2.67 -9.99 -16.03
N ALA A 8 -3.28 -9.50 -14.96
CA ALA A 8 -4.03 -10.33 -14.02
C ALA A 8 -5.29 -10.94 -14.66
N ASN A 9 -5.61 -12.18 -14.30
CA ASN A 9 -6.79 -12.89 -14.82
C ASN A 9 -8.07 -12.53 -14.05
N ILE A 10 -8.41 -11.24 -14.01
CA ILE A 10 -9.52 -10.67 -13.22
C ILE A 10 -10.93 -11.15 -13.62
N ASN A 11 -11.05 -11.88 -14.73
CA ASN A 11 -12.31 -12.49 -15.17
C ASN A 11 -12.53 -13.89 -14.56
N GLU A 12 -11.48 -14.48 -13.98
CA GLU A 12 -11.47 -15.83 -13.42
C GLU A 12 -11.35 -15.80 -11.88
N ALA A 13 -10.65 -14.81 -11.32
CA ALA A 13 -10.50 -14.63 -9.89
C ALA A 13 -10.48 -13.13 -9.51
N THR A 14 -10.75 -12.84 -8.24
CA THR A 14 -10.62 -11.51 -7.65
C THR A 14 -9.95 -11.58 -6.28
N VAL A 15 -9.29 -10.49 -5.88
CA VAL A 15 -8.75 -10.30 -4.53
C VAL A 15 -9.75 -9.51 -3.70
N GLU A 16 -10.15 -10.06 -2.56
CA GLU A 16 -11.13 -9.47 -1.64
C GLU A 16 -10.46 -8.71 -0.48
N HIS A 17 -9.30 -9.22 -0.04
CA HIS A 17 -8.54 -8.69 1.08
C HIS A 17 -7.03 -8.95 0.90
N ILE A 18 -6.20 -8.05 1.42
CA ILE A 18 -4.75 -8.22 1.51
C ILE A 18 -4.29 -7.94 2.94
N SER A 19 -3.62 -8.88 3.59
CA SER A 19 -2.93 -8.65 4.86
C SER A 19 -1.43 -8.54 4.60
N LEU A 20 -0.82 -7.45 5.06
CA LEU A 20 0.60 -7.12 4.85
C LEU A 20 1.37 -7.20 6.17
N ASP A 21 2.51 -7.90 6.19
CA ASP A 21 3.49 -7.80 7.28
C ASP A 21 4.81 -7.38 6.67
N TRP A 22 5.22 -6.15 6.96
CA TRP A 22 6.34 -5.49 6.29
C TRP A 22 7.38 -4.98 7.26
N VAL A 23 8.64 -5.01 6.81
CA VAL A 23 9.78 -4.34 7.42
C VAL A 23 10.36 -3.38 6.41
N VAL A 24 10.49 -2.11 6.78
CA VAL A 24 11.15 -1.08 5.97
C VAL A 24 12.65 -1.07 6.28
N ASP A 25 13.44 -1.46 5.29
CA ASP A 25 14.89 -1.57 5.38
C ASP A 25 15.53 -0.40 4.62
N PHE A 26 15.80 0.69 5.35
CA PHE A 26 16.45 1.89 4.80
C PHE A 26 17.88 1.62 4.33
N GLN A 27 18.60 0.70 4.97
CA GLN A 27 19.98 0.38 4.60
C GLN A 27 20.06 -0.25 3.20
N ASN A 28 19.15 -1.16 2.89
CA ASN A 28 19.08 -1.81 1.58
C ASN A 28 18.04 -1.17 0.64
N ARG A 29 17.39 -0.07 1.08
CA ARG A 29 16.35 0.68 0.35
C ARG A 29 15.25 -0.23 -0.23
N ARG A 30 14.64 -1.04 0.63
CA ARG A 30 13.61 -2.01 0.24
C ARG A 30 12.57 -2.22 1.34
N ILE A 31 11.43 -2.79 0.95
CA ILE A 31 10.45 -3.37 1.87
C ILE A 31 10.55 -4.89 1.74
N ALA A 32 10.59 -5.61 2.86
CA ALA A 32 10.61 -7.07 2.90
C ALA A 32 9.53 -7.58 3.86
N GLY A 33 8.97 -8.75 3.57
CA GLY A 33 7.96 -9.38 4.43
C GLY A 33 7.01 -10.27 3.66
N SER A 34 5.72 -10.21 3.99
CA SER A 34 4.69 -11.06 3.40
C SER A 34 3.44 -10.31 2.96
N ALA A 35 2.77 -10.86 1.95
CA ALA A 35 1.43 -10.46 1.53
C ALA A 35 0.54 -11.70 1.48
N VAL A 36 -0.59 -11.65 2.17
CA VAL A 36 -1.60 -12.70 2.21
C VAL A 36 -2.83 -12.21 1.45
N LEU A 37 -3.12 -12.82 0.31
CA LEU A 37 -4.22 -12.44 -0.57
C LEU A 37 -5.41 -13.38 -0.34
N SER A 38 -6.54 -12.84 0.11
CA SER A 38 -7.81 -13.55 0.12
C SER A 38 -8.42 -13.50 -1.28
N LEU A 39 -8.45 -14.65 -1.97
CA LEU A 39 -8.97 -14.81 -3.32
C LEU A 39 -10.40 -15.34 -3.31
N SER A 40 -11.18 -14.93 -4.32
CA SER A 40 -12.44 -15.57 -4.69
C SER A 40 -12.40 -15.98 -6.16
N ILE A 41 -12.73 -17.25 -6.43
CA ILE A 41 -12.75 -17.81 -7.80
C ILE A 41 -14.12 -17.54 -8.43
N ILE A 42 -14.12 -16.82 -9.55
CA ILE A 42 -15.32 -16.37 -10.28
C ILE A 42 -15.67 -17.38 -11.38
N LYS A 43 -14.66 -17.98 -12.02
CA LYS A 43 -14.81 -19.00 -13.06
C LYS A 43 -13.79 -20.12 -12.85
N PRO A 44 -14.08 -21.35 -13.29
CA PRO A 44 -13.12 -22.43 -13.25
C PRO A 44 -11.80 -22.01 -13.91
N THR A 45 -10.70 -22.20 -13.18
CA THR A 45 -9.35 -21.88 -13.66
C THR A 45 -8.35 -22.82 -13.02
N ASN A 46 -7.21 -23.00 -13.65
CA ASN A 46 -6.08 -23.77 -13.10
C ASN A 46 -4.90 -22.88 -12.72
N LYS A 47 -5.10 -21.56 -12.71
CA LYS A 47 -4.05 -20.59 -12.45
C LYS A 47 -4.55 -19.31 -11.82
N ILE A 48 -3.66 -18.64 -11.10
CA ILE A 48 -3.81 -17.26 -10.66
C ILE A 48 -2.70 -16.45 -11.29
N ILE A 49 -3.05 -15.35 -11.95
CA ILE A 49 -2.11 -14.41 -12.55
C ILE A 49 -2.20 -13.09 -11.81
N LEU A 50 -1.07 -12.63 -11.29
CA LEU A 50 -0.92 -11.33 -10.61
C LEU A 50 0.08 -10.46 -11.37
N ASP A 51 -0.08 -9.14 -11.27
CA ASP A 51 0.91 -8.19 -11.74
C ASP A 51 2.10 -8.13 -10.76
N SER A 52 3.30 -7.98 -11.32
CA SER A 52 4.53 -7.75 -10.56
C SER A 52 5.45 -6.78 -11.31
N ARG A 53 6.36 -6.15 -10.59
CA ARG A 53 7.51 -5.49 -11.18
C ARG A 53 8.69 -5.53 -10.23
N SER A 54 9.71 -6.32 -10.59
CA SER A 54 10.96 -6.43 -9.85
C SER A 54 10.74 -6.93 -8.42
N LEU A 55 9.68 -7.68 -8.13
CA LEU A 55 9.53 -8.32 -6.82
C LEU A 55 10.44 -9.55 -6.74
N GLU A 56 11.16 -9.69 -5.64
CA GLU A 56 11.98 -10.86 -5.35
C GLU A 56 11.17 -11.82 -4.47
N ILE A 57 10.41 -12.72 -5.10
CA ILE A 57 9.59 -13.74 -4.42
C ILE A 57 10.51 -14.86 -3.89
N GLN A 58 10.39 -15.17 -2.60
CA GLN A 58 11.14 -16.24 -1.93
C GLN A 58 10.30 -17.50 -1.75
N ASP A 59 9.01 -17.35 -1.45
CA ASP A 59 8.09 -18.47 -1.23
C ASP A 59 6.66 -18.06 -1.62
N ALA A 60 5.87 -19.03 -2.06
CA ALA A 60 4.47 -18.87 -2.38
C ALA A 60 3.69 -20.08 -1.83
N LYS A 61 2.59 -19.80 -1.12
CA LYS A 61 1.75 -20.83 -0.51
C LYS A 61 0.28 -20.61 -0.80
N LEU A 62 -0.43 -21.67 -1.14
CA LEU A 62 -1.87 -21.69 -1.26
C LEU A 62 -2.47 -22.48 -0.10
N ASP A 63 -3.30 -21.84 0.72
CA ASP A 63 -3.91 -22.43 1.91
C ASP A 63 -2.87 -23.10 2.86
N GLY A 64 -1.66 -22.53 2.92
CA GLY A 64 -0.55 -23.03 3.73
C GLY A 64 0.37 -24.04 3.04
N GLU A 65 -0.01 -24.59 1.89
CA GLU A 65 0.78 -25.54 1.12
C GLU A 65 1.65 -24.83 0.08
N THR A 66 2.93 -25.21 -0.05
CA THR A 66 3.83 -24.61 -1.04
C THR A 66 3.35 -24.90 -2.45
N VAL A 67 3.28 -23.85 -3.27
CA VAL A 67 2.88 -23.92 -4.67
C VAL A 67 4.02 -23.50 -5.59
N LYS A 68 4.00 -24.01 -6.82
CA LYS A 68 4.90 -23.53 -7.86
C LYS A 68 4.39 -22.21 -8.42
N TYR A 69 5.32 -21.37 -8.83
CA TYR A 69 5.02 -20.14 -9.52
C TYR A 69 6.09 -19.85 -10.57
N GLN A 70 5.71 -19.08 -11.58
CA GLN A 70 6.60 -18.60 -12.63
C GLN A 70 6.54 -17.08 -12.68
N ILE A 71 7.69 -16.46 -12.93
CA ILE A 71 7.77 -15.02 -13.22
C ILE A 71 7.94 -14.89 -14.74
N GLU A 72 6.93 -14.37 -15.40
CA GLU A 72 6.92 -14.18 -16.85
C GLU A 72 7.09 -12.69 -17.20
N ASN A 73 7.85 -12.39 -18.25
CA ASN A 73 7.98 -11.03 -18.76
C ASN A 73 6.64 -10.56 -19.36
N ALA A 74 6.19 -9.36 -18.98
CA ALA A 74 4.97 -8.72 -19.48
C ALA A 74 5.27 -7.40 -20.23
N GLY A 75 6.48 -7.26 -20.79
CA GLY A 75 6.94 -6.09 -21.52
C GLY A 75 6.87 -4.81 -20.69
N VAL A 76 6.19 -3.79 -21.20
CA VAL A 76 6.04 -2.48 -20.54
C VAL A 76 5.28 -2.55 -19.21
N LEU A 77 4.49 -3.61 -18.99
CA LEU A 77 3.75 -3.81 -17.75
C LEU A 77 4.65 -4.29 -16.61
N GLY A 78 5.87 -4.74 -16.92
CA GLY A 78 6.81 -5.34 -15.98
C GLY A 78 6.80 -6.86 -16.11
N GLU A 79 6.37 -7.53 -15.05
CA GLU A 79 6.32 -8.98 -14.94
C GLU A 79 4.91 -9.42 -14.54
N LYS A 80 4.61 -10.70 -14.71
CA LYS A 80 3.44 -11.33 -14.11
C LYS A 80 3.85 -12.57 -13.35
N ILE A 81 3.23 -12.77 -12.19
CA ILE A 81 3.39 -13.97 -11.38
C ILE A 81 2.28 -14.92 -11.81
N VAL A 82 2.65 -16.10 -12.30
CA VAL A 82 1.72 -17.16 -12.68
C VAL A 82 1.86 -18.28 -11.68
N VAL A 83 0.85 -18.47 -10.84
CA VAL A 83 0.71 -19.64 -9.95
C VAL A 83 -0.16 -20.64 -10.70
N ASP A 84 0.41 -21.76 -11.12
CA ASP A 84 -0.22 -22.79 -11.96
C ASP A 84 -0.46 -24.10 -11.19
N ASP A 85 -0.88 -25.14 -11.91
CA ASP A 85 -1.21 -26.47 -11.36
C ASP A 85 -2.27 -26.43 -10.24
N LEU A 86 -3.19 -25.47 -10.32
CA LEU A 86 -4.27 -25.31 -9.35
C LEU A 86 -5.49 -26.14 -9.78
N ASP A 87 -6.14 -26.81 -8.83
CA ASP A 87 -7.37 -27.55 -9.07
C ASP A 87 -8.61 -26.73 -8.66
N PHE A 88 -8.79 -25.56 -9.29
CA PHE A 88 -10.02 -24.76 -9.15
C PHE A 88 -10.99 -25.01 -10.31
N LEU A 89 -11.03 -26.26 -10.80
CA LEU A 89 -11.84 -26.65 -11.95
C LEU A 89 -13.34 -26.82 -11.62
N ILE A 90 -13.68 -26.91 -10.33
CA ILE A 90 -15.06 -26.98 -9.85
C ILE A 90 -15.34 -25.78 -8.95
N LEU A 91 -16.24 -24.90 -9.40
CA LEU A 91 -16.76 -23.78 -8.61
C LEU A 91 -17.49 -24.30 -7.38
N HIS A 92 -16.78 -24.36 -6.26
CA HIS A 92 -17.40 -24.19 -4.95
C HIS A 92 -17.05 -22.76 -4.51
N GLU A 93 -17.83 -22.14 -3.61
CA GLU A 93 -17.50 -20.84 -3.02
C GLU A 93 -16.22 -20.93 -2.16
N GLN A 94 -15.07 -21.20 -2.78
CA GLN A 94 -13.80 -21.41 -2.13
C GLN A 94 -13.11 -20.07 -2.01
N LYS A 95 -13.15 -19.51 -0.81
CA LYS A 95 -12.14 -18.52 -0.41
C LYS A 95 -10.81 -19.25 -0.32
N LYS A 96 -9.82 -18.70 -1.00
CA LYS A 96 -8.46 -19.22 -1.06
C LYS A 96 -7.50 -18.20 -0.50
N GLU A 97 -6.48 -18.65 0.20
CA GLU A 97 -5.44 -17.79 0.74
C GLU A 97 -4.13 -18.01 -0.01
N LEU A 98 -3.70 -17.00 -0.77
CA LEU A 98 -2.41 -17.04 -1.47
C LEU A 98 -1.42 -16.13 -0.75
N THR A 99 -0.43 -16.76 -0.11
CA THR A 99 0.61 -16.07 0.66
C THR A 99 1.90 -15.99 -0.14
N PHE A 100 2.51 -14.82 -0.18
CA PHE A 100 3.85 -14.60 -0.70
C PHE A 100 4.79 -14.14 0.40
N ILE A 101 5.99 -14.72 0.46
CA ILE A 101 7.14 -14.17 1.18
C ILE A 101 8.06 -13.52 0.15
N TYR A 102 8.33 -12.23 0.29
CA TYR A 102 9.01 -11.48 -0.76
C TYR A 102 9.74 -10.23 -0.24
N ARG A 103 10.44 -9.57 -1.15
CA ARG A 103 10.95 -8.21 -0.95
C ARG A 103 10.84 -7.41 -2.25
N THR A 104 10.76 -6.09 -2.14
CA THR A 104 10.89 -5.20 -3.29
C THR A 104 12.30 -5.30 -3.85
N GLY A 105 12.44 -5.49 -5.16
CA GLY A 105 13.75 -5.53 -5.81
C GLY A 105 14.23 -4.16 -6.27
N LYS A 106 15.40 -4.15 -6.90
CA LYS A 106 16.16 -2.93 -7.22
C LYS A 106 15.49 -1.98 -8.22
N GLN A 107 14.56 -2.48 -9.03
CA GLN A 107 13.80 -1.67 -10.00
C GLN A 107 12.39 -1.37 -9.50
N CYS A 108 12.19 -1.33 -8.17
CA CYS A 108 10.93 -0.87 -7.58
C CYS A 108 10.62 0.54 -8.08
N THR A 109 9.42 0.73 -8.64
CA THR A 109 9.01 2.00 -9.26
C THR A 109 8.07 2.83 -8.40
N ALA A 110 7.47 2.22 -7.36
CA ALA A 110 6.54 2.94 -6.48
C ALA A 110 7.23 3.68 -5.35
N LEU A 111 8.45 3.30 -4.97
CA LEU A 111 9.07 3.79 -3.75
C LEU A 111 10.18 4.79 -4.04
N GLN A 112 10.17 5.89 -3.29
CA GLN A 112 11.30 6.79 -3.23
C GLN A 112 11.88 6.77 -1.82
N PHE A 113 13.07 6.19 -1.70
CA PHE A 113 13.92 6.30 -0.52
C PHE A 113 14.78 7.56 -0.62
N LEU A 114 14.72 8.39 0.40
CA LEU A 114 15.49 9.61 0.54
C LEU A 114 16.52 9.44 1.65
N GLU A 115 17.76 9.81 1.34
CA GLU A 115 18.80 9.97 2.35
C GLU A 115 18.48 11.16 3.26
N ALA A 116 19.11 11.18 4.44
CA ALA A 116 18.86 12.22 5.43
C ALA A 116 19.02 13.63 4.86
N GLU A 117 20.05 13.87 4.05
CA GLU A 117 20.37 15.18 3.45
C GLU A 117 19.28 15.70 2.51
N GLN A 118 18.42 14.81 2.00
CA GLN A 118 17.31 15.14 1.11
C GLN A 118 16.02 15.48 1.89
N THR A 119 16.02 15.33 3.21
CA THR A 119 14.91 15.67 4.10
C THR A 119 15.04 17.10 4.64
N ALA A 120 13.93 17.71 5.06
CA ALA A 120 13.93 19.05 5.63
C ALA A 120 14.74 19.12 6.94
N THR A 121 14.71 18.05 7.74
CA THR A 121 15.46 17.98 9.01
C THR A 121 16.95 17.72 8.82
N LYS A 122 17.35 17.07 7.72
CA LYS A 122 18.71 16.56 7.48
C LYS A 122 19.21 15.54 8.51
N LYS A 123 18.30 14.94 9.30
CA LYS A 123 18.66 14.07 10.43
C LYS A 123 18.40 12.60 10.18
N ARG A 124 17.31 12.27 9.48
CA ARG A 124 16.83 10.89 9.31
C ARG A 124 16.38 10.65 7.87
N PRO A 125 16.45 9.40 7.39
CA PRO A 125 15.97 9.07 6.06
C PRO A 125 14.43 9.17 5.98
N TYR A 126 13.91 9.16 4.77
CA TYR A 126 12.49 9.25 4.49
C TYR A 126 12.10 8.29 3.36
N LEU A 127 10.91 7.71 3.43
CA LEU A 127 10.34 6.85 2.40
C LEU A 127 8.92 7.33 2.13
N PHE A 128 8.55 7.43 0.86
CA PHE A 128 7.14 7.47 0.48
C PHE A 128 6.89 6.60 -0.75
N SER A 129 5.66 6.12 -0.88
CA SER A 129 5.18 5.43 -2.07
C SER A 129 4.36 6.33 -2.98
N GLN A 130 4.32 6.02 -4.26
CA GLN A 130 3.36 6.52 -5.23
C GLN A 130 2.94 5.38 -6.14
N CYS A 131 1.72 4.86 -5.94
CA CYS A 131 1.25 3.65 -6.63
C CYS A 131 0.49 3.95 -7.93
N GLN A 132 -0.12 5.13 -8.08
CA GLN A 132 -0.83 5.50 -9.31
C GLN A 132 0.16 5.76 -10.45
N ALA A 133 -0.04 5.21 -11.66
CA ALA A 133 -1.20 4.41 -12.08
C ALA A 133 -1.10 2.90 -11.81
N ILE A 134 0.09 2.32 -12.03
CA ILE A 134 0.30 0.85 -12.06
C ILE A 134 1.61 0.46 -11.35
N HIS A 135 1.92 1.13 -10.25
CA HIS A 135 3.15 0.93 -9.51
C HIS A 135 2.94 0.08 -8.25
N ALA A 136 1.70 -0.18 -7.82
CA ALA A 136 1.43 -1.05 -6.68
C ALA A 136 2.02 -2.45 -6.88
N ARG A 137 2.04 -2.96 -8.12
CA ARG A 137 2.72 -4.21 -8.51
C ARG A 137 4.21 -4.27 -8.21
N SER A 138 4.86 -3.12 -7.99
CA SER A 138 6.28 -3.05 -7.61
C SER A 138 6.52 -3.11 -6.10
N ILE A 139 5.45 -3.16 -5.30
CA ILE A 139 5.51 -3.29 -3.83
C ILE A 139 4.63 -4.41 -3.27
N ILE A 140 3.61 -4.86 -3.99
CA ILE A 140 2.71 -5.96 -3.62
C ILE A 140 2.51 -6.84 -4.85
N PRO A 141 2.62 -8.18 -4.75
CA PRO A 141 2.10 -9.06 -5.80
C PRO A 141 0.58 -8.98 -5.79
N CYS A 142 -0.05 -8.31 -6.76
CA CYS A 142 -1.48 -8.01 -6.72
C CYS A 142 -2.15 -7.99 -8.10
N MET A 143 -3.47 -7.94 -8.14
CA MET A 143 -4.21 -7.61 -9.36
C MET A 143 -4.21 -6.09 -9.50
N ASP A 144 -3.20 -5.54 -10.20
CA ASP A 144 -2.92 -4.11 -10.19
C ASP A 144 -3.73 -3.36 -11.26
N THR A 145 -5.04 -3.32 -11.02
CA THR A 145 -6.05 -2.69 -11.85
C THR A 145 -7.08 -1.96 -10.97
N PRO A 146 -7.60 -0.79 -11.40
CA PRO A 146 -8.67 -0.12 -10.67
C PRO A 146 -10.00 -0.90 -10.70
N SER A 147 -10.13 -1.93 -11.55
CA SER A 147 -11.33 -2.78 -11.66
C SER A 147 -11.50 -3.75 -10.50
N VAL A 148 -10.42 -4.05 -9.77
CA VAL A 148 -10.45 -4.88 -8.55
C VAL A 148 -10.36 -3.94 -7.36
N LYS A 149 -11.25 -4.13 -6.38
CA LYS A 149 -11.22 -3.40 -5.10
C LYS A 149 -11.14 -4.38 -3.94
N GLN A 150 -10.24 -4.12 -3.01
CA GLN A 150 -9.95 -4.97 -1.88
C GLN A 150 -9.87 -4.14 -0.60
N THR A 151 -10.19 -4.75 0.53
CA THR A 151 -9.80 -4.20 1.83
C THR A 151 -8.34 -4.57 2.11
N TYR A 152 -7.69 -3.91 3.06
CA TYR A 152 -6.38 -4.36 3.52
C TYR A 152 -6.15 -4.09 5.01
N ASP A 153 -5.30 -4.90 5.61
CA ASP A 153 -4.65 -4.61 6.88
C ASP A 153 -3.14 -4.67 6.70
N ALA A 154 -2.42 -3.99 7.59
CA ALA A 154 -0.96 -3.97 7.53
C ALA A 154 -0.36 -3.89 8.92
N VAL A 155 0.72 -4.62 9.14
CA VAL A 155 1.69 -4.41 10.21
C VAL A 155 2.99 -4.00 9.58
N VAL A 156 3.52 -2.83 9.94
CA VAL A 156 4.76 -2.28 9.37
C VAL A 156 5.75 -1.98 10.47
N ALA A 157 6.92 -2.62 10.41
CA ALA A 157 8.05 -2.35 11.27
C ALA A 157 9.00 -1.33 10.63
N VAL A 158 9.34 -0.29 11.37
CA VAL A 158 10.26 0.79 10.95
C VAL A 158 11.25 1.09 12.10
N PRO A 159 12.38 1.77 11.87
CA PRO A 159 13.25 2.24 12.96
C PRO A 159 12.46 3.01 14.04
N ASN A 160 12.81 2.78 15.31
CA ASN A 160 12.03 3.21 16.48
C ASN A 160 11.76 4.73 16.58
N ASP A 161 12.58 5.54 15.94
CA ASP A 161 12.51 6.99 15.96
C ASP A 161 11.80 7.59 14.73
N LEU A 162 11.24 6.74 13.87
CA LEU A 162 10.42 7.14 12.73
C LEU A 162 8.94 6.85 12.98
N VAL A 163 8.10 7.59 12.27
CA VAL A 163 6.66 7.40 12.20
C VAL A 163 6.32 6.73 10.88
N CYS A 164 5.47 5.71 10.92
CA CYS A 164 4.86 5.12 9.73
C CYS A 164 3.41 5.56 9.63
N LEU A 165 2.97 5.93 8.43
CA LEU A 165 1.57 6.16 8.09
C LEU A 165 1.24 5.42 6.80
N MET A 166 -0.02 5.02 6.65
CA MET A 166 -0.53 4.36 5.44
C MET A 166 -1.89 4.95 5.06
N SER A 167 -2.38 4.63 3.86
CA SER A 167 -3.74 4.97 3.40
C SER A 167 -4.84 4.14 4.10
N ALA A 168 -4.81 4.13 5.43
CA ALA A 168 -5.60 3.30 6.32
C ALA A 168 -5.70 3.93 7.72
N ILE A 169 -6.61 3.42 8.54
CA ILE A 169 -6.77 3.86 9.92
C ILE A 169 -5.78 3.10 10.80
N ALA A 170 -4.95 3.81 11.56
CA ALA A 170 -4.06 3.21 12.55
C ALA A 170 -4.85 2.51 13.65
N THR A 171 -4.42 1.31 14.05
CA THR A 171 -5.07 0.47 15.06
C THR A 171 -4.16 0.23 16.25
N GLY A 172 -4.61 0.57 17.45
CA GLY A 172 -3.81 0.43 18.67
C GLY A 172 -2.69 1.45 18.78
N GLN A 173 -1.81 1.25 19.76
CA GLN A 173 -0.59 2.04 19.91
C GLN A 173 0.58 1.31 19.22
N PRO A 174 1.54 2.03 18.62
CA PRO A 174 2.74 1.40 18.07
C PRO A 174 3.49 0.60 19.13
N GLN A 175 4.03 -0.56 18.74
CA GLN A 175 4.74 -1.47 19.64
C GLN A 175 6.24 -1.42 19.39
N GLU A 176 7.04 -1.20 20.43
CA GLU A 176 8.50 -1.26 20.34
C GLU A 176 8.98 -2.71 20.39
N VAL A 177 9.82 -3.10 19.43
CA VAL A 177 10.38 -4.43 19.26
C VAL A 177 11.87 -4.29 18.93
N GLY A 178 12.71 -4.25 19.97
CA GLY A 178 14.14 -3.96 19.83
C GLY A 178 14.37 -2.56 19.25
N GLU A 179 15.14 -2.46 18.17
CA GLU A 179 15.41 -1.19 17.47
C GLU A 179 14.30 -0.77 16.49
N LEU A 180 13.23 -1.56 16.40
CA LEU A 180 12.09 -1.30 15.53
C LEU A 180 10.85 -0.89 16.33
N ARG A 181 9.95 -0.17 15.67
CA ARG A 181 8.59 0.11 16.12
C ARG A 181 7.61 -0.39 15.07
N LYS A 182 6.63 -1.18 15.50
CA LYS A 182 5.57 -1.75 14.66
C LYS A 182 4.31 -0.90 14.72
N PHE A 183 3.78 -0.55 13.57
CA PHE A 183 2.52 0.16 13.39
C PHE A 183 1.51 -0.78 12.75
N ALA A 184 0.28 -0.82 13.26
CA ALA A 184 -0.80 -1.62 12.69
C ALA A 184 -1.86 -0.72 12.08
N PHE A 185 -2.41 -1.13 10.93
CA PHE A 185 -3.37 -0.36 10.15
C PHE A 185 -4.51 -1.24 9.63
N LYS A 186 -5.68 -0.63 9.43
CA LYS A 186 -6.84 -1.26 8.81
C LYS A 186 -7.53 -0.30 7.84
N GLN A 187 -7.72 -0.75 6.60
CA GLN A 187 -8.53 -0.11 5.58
C GLN A 187 -9.80 -0.95 5.34
N PRO A 188 -10.92 -0.63 6.02
CA PRO A 188 -12.15 -1.42 5.94
C PRO A 188 -12.96 -1.12 4.68
N VAL A 189 -12.70 -0.01 3.97
CA VAL A 189 -13.39 0.32 2.72
C VAL A 189 -12.61 -0.30 1.56
N ARG A 190 -13.31 -0.98 0.63
CA ARG A 190 -12.66 -1.63 -0.51
C ARG A 190 -12.08 -0.58 -1.48
N ILE A 191 -10.77 -0.65 -1.71
CA ILE A 191 -10.02 0.28 -2.56
C ILE A 191 -9.27 -0.47 -3.67
N PRO A 192 -9.05 0.17 -4.83
CA PRO A 192 -8.11 -0.35 -5.82
C PRO A 192 -6.66 -0.30 -5.31
N SER A 193 -5.80 -1.14 -5.89
CA SER A 193 -4.37 -1.29 -5.51
C SER A 193 -3.59 0.02 -5.55
N TYR A 194 -3.87 0.90 -6.50
CA TYR A 194 -3.16 2.17 -6.66
C TYR A 194 -3.33 3.14 -5.49
N LEU A 195 -4.32 2.92 -4.63
CA LEU A 195 -4.60 3.72 -3.44
C LEU A 195 -3.92 3.17 -2.18
N VAL A 196 -3.21 2.03 -2.26
CA VAL A 196 -2.34 1.59 -1.15
C VAL A 196 -1.13 2.51 -1.12
N ALA A 197 -0.92 3.17 0.01
CA ALA A 197 0.21 4.08 0.20
C ALA A 197 0.86 3.88 1.55
N ILE A 198 2.16 4.18 1.61
CA ILE A 198 3.00 4.16 2.80
C ILE A 198 3.91 5.39 2.80
N VAL A 199 4.09 5.97 3.97
CA VAL A 199 5.11 6.99 4.23
C VAL A 199 5.79 6.70 5.57
N VAL A 200 7.11 6.78 5.59
CA VAL A 200 7.93 6.55 6.78
C VAL A 200 8.98 7.63 6.89
N GLY A 201 9.06 8.28 8.04
CA GLY A 201 10.06 9.31 8.28
C GLY A 201 9.92 9.98 9.64
N LEU A 202 10.77 10.96 9.91
CA LEU A 202 10.67 11.79 11.10
C LEU A 202 9.55 12.82 10.90
N MET A 203 8.38 12.56 11.48
CA MET A 203 7.20 13.40 11.31
C MET A 203 6.57 13.78 12.64
N GLU A 204 6.01 14.98 12.68
CA GLU A 204 5.14 15.48 13.74
C GLU A 204 3.70 15.60 13.25
N LYS A 205 2.77 15.63 14.20
CA LYS A 205 1.33 15.75 13.99
C LYS A 205 0.81 17.07 14.54
N ARG A 206 -0.14 17.69 13.85
CA ARG A 206 -1.06 18.70 14.41
C ARG A 206 -2.50 18.33 14.05
N ASP A 207 -3.43 18.51 14.97
CA ASP A 207 -4.84 18.20 14.74
C ASP A 207 -5.57 19.40 14.13
N LEU A 208 -6.07 19.25 12.90
CA LEU A 208 -6.88 20.25 12.20
C LEU A 208 -8.35 20.21 12.68
N SER A 209 -8.86 19.02 12.99
CA SER A 209 -10.19 18.79 13.56
C SER A 209 -10.24 17.44 14.29
N ALA A 210 -11.42 17.04 14.78
CA ALA A 210 -11.62 15.73 15.40
C ALA A 210 -11.33 14.54 14.46
N ARG A 211 -11.41 14.75 13.14
CA ARG A 211 -11.27 13.71 12.10
C ARG A 211 -10.20 14.01 11.06
N SER A 212 -9.38 15.03 11.28
CA SER A 212 -8.34 15.46 10.34
C SER A 212 -7.11 15.95 11.08
N SER A 213 -5.96 15.47 10.65
CA SER A 213 -4.66 15.90 11.15
C SER A 213 -3.71 16.17 10.00
N ILE A 214 -2.75 17.06 10.21
CA ILE A 214 -1.64 17.30 9.30
C ILE A 214 -0.38 16.66 9.87
N TRP A 215 0.36 15.96 9.02
CA TRP A 215 1.62 15.32 9.30
C TRP A 215 2.71 15.95 8.43
N ALA A 216 3.86 16.26 9.00
CA ALA A 216 5.00 16.75 8.22
C ALA A 216 6.29 16.61 9.03
N GLU A 217 7.44 16.83 8.38
CA GLU A 217 8.69 17.01 9.12
C GLU A 217 8.61 18.21 10.09
N PRO A 218 9.29 18.16 11.27
CA PRO A 218 9.23 19.21 12.28
C PRO A 218 9.41 20.65 11.76
N PRO A 219 10.34 20.97 10.83
CA PRO A 219 10.52 22.33 10.32
C PRO A 219 9.35 22.84 9.46
N VAL A 220 8.44 21.95 9.05
CA VAL A 220 7.37 22.22 8.07
C VAL A 220 5.98 22.20 8.73
N VAL A 221 5.81 21.40 9.80
CA VAL A 221 4.48 21.05 10.34
C VAL A 221 3.62 22.25 10.76
N ASP A 222 4.21 23.28 11.37
CA ASP A 222 3.42 24.44 11.83
C ASP A 222 2.97 25.34 10.66
N LYS A 223 3.80 25.43 9.60
CA LYS A 223 3.39 26.12 8.36
C LYS A 223 2.30 25.36 7.64
N ALA A 224 2.43 24.03 7.55
CA ALA A 224 1.40 23.17 6.97
C ALA A 224 0.09 23.24 7.75
N PHE A 225 0.16 23.26 9.08
CA PHE A 225 -1.01 23.41 9.95
C PHE A 225 -1.76 24.72 9.69
N TYR A 226 -1.04 25.84 9.52
CA TYR A 226 -1.65 27.10 9.13
C TYR A 226 -2.28 27.02 7.73
N GLU A 227 -1.52 26.53 6.74
CA GLU A 227 -1.94 26.50 5.33
C GLU A 227 -3.20 25.65 5.11
N PHE A 228 -3.31 24.51 5.81
CA PHE A 228 -4.43 23.58 5.67
C PHE A 228 -5.50 23.73 6.76
N GLY A 229 -5.51 24.84 7.50
CA GLY A 229 -6.45 25.09 8.61
C GLY A 229 -7.94 25.01 8.22
N GLU A 230 -8.27 25.26 6.95
CA GLU A 230 -9.66 25.24 6.44
C GLU A 230 -10.14 23.83 6.00
N THR A 231 -9.33 22.78 6.14
CA THR A 231 -9.67 21.42 5.64
C THR A 231 -11.01 20.91 6.16
N GLU A 232 -11.34 21.08 7.45
CA GLU A 232 -12.62 20.62 7.99
C GLU A 232 -13.83 21.33 7.38
N LYS A 233 -13.68 22.62 7.05
CA LYS A 233 -14.74 23.37 6.35
C LYS A 233 -14.93 22.84 4.94
N MET A 234 -13.84 22.51 4.24
CA MET A 234 -13.89 21.88 2.92
C MET A 234 -14.57 20.51 2.98
N LEU A 235 -14.25 19.67 3.97
CA LEU A 235 -14.90 18.37 4.16
C LEU A 235 -16.41 18.50 4.38
N ARG A 236 -16.85 19.43 5.23
CA ARG A 236 -18.29 19.68 5.45
C ARG A 236 -19.00 20.16 4.18
N ALA A 237 -18.36 21.04 3.42
CA ALA A 237 -18.89 21.48 2.14
C ALA A 237 -18.99 20.31 1.16
N ALA A 238 -17.96 19.48 1.03
CA ALA A 238 -17.98 18.28 0.20
C ALA A 238 -19.08 17.31 0.63
N GLU A 239 -19.26 17.08 1.94
CA GLU A 239 -20.32 16.21 2.45
C GLU A 239 -21.73 16.73 2.14
N SER A 240 -21.92 18.06 2.20
CA SER A 240 -23.19 18.69 1.83
C SER A 240 -23.53 18.54 0.34
N LEU A 241 -22.51 18.40 -0.51
CA LEU A 241 -22.66 18.29 -1.97
C LEU A 241 -22.76 16.84 -2.45
N ALA A 242 -21.95 15.94 -1.88
CA ALA A 242 -21.71 14.60 -2.40
C ALA A 242 -22.13 13.47 -1.44
N GLY A 243 -22.66 13.81 -0.26
CA GLY A 243 -23.02 12.84 0.77
C GLY A 243 -21.89 12.56 1.75
N LYS A 244 -22.18 11.71 2.74
CA LYS A 244 -21.32 11.45 3.89
C LYS A 244 -19.89 11.00 3.51
N TYR A 245 -18.90 11.45 4.27
CA TYR A 245 -17.53 10.99 4.15
C TYR A 245 -17.36 9.59 4.77
N GLU A 246 -17.12 8.57 3.96
CA GLU A 246 -17.13 7.16 4.40
C GLU A 246 -15.79 6.62 4.94
N TRP A 247 -14.69 7.38 4.82
CA TRP A 247 -13.34 6.89 5.17
C TRP A 247 -12.95 7.10 6.64
N GLY A 248 -13.84 7.68 7.44
CA GLY A 248 -13.65 7.94 8.86
C GLY A 248 -12.76 9.15 9.15
N ARG A 249 -11.49 9.11 8.74
CA ARG A 249 -10.52 10.21 8.90
C ARG A 249 -10.06 10.75 7.55
N TYR A 250 -9.68 12.02 7.53
CA TYR A 250 -9.04 12.69 6.40
C TYR A 250 -7.80 13.41 6.91
N ASP A 251 -6.70 12.67 7.04
CA ASP A 251 -5.41 13.25 7.38
C ASP A 251 -4.68 13.70 6.10
N LEU A 252 -3.72 14.60 6.26
CA LEU A 252 -2.85 15.13 5.23
C LEU A 252 -1.39 14.87 5.64
N VAL A 253 -0.51 14.58 4.69
CA VAL A 253 0.94 14.53 4.94
C VAL A 253 1.68 15.38 3.92
N VAL A 254 2.44 16.37 4.39
CA VAL A 254 3.29 17.18 3.50
C VAL A 254 4.61 16.44 3.27
N LEU A 255 4.78 15.94 2.05
CA LEU A 255 5.97 15.22 1.65
C LEU A 255 7.17 16.13 1.34
N PRO A 256 8.39 15.58 1.33
CA PRO A 256 9.58 16.31 0.88
C PRO A 256 9.44 16.83 -0.56
N PRO A 257 10.20 17.88 -0.95
CA PRO A 257 10.05 18.56 -2.25
C PRO A 257 10.24 17.69 -3.50
N SER A 258 10.75 16.47 -3.34
CA SER A 258 10.91 15.52 -4.44
C SER A 258 9.64 14.76 -4.81
N PHE A 259 8.54 14.94 -4.07
CA PHE A 259 7.25 14.32 -4.44
C PHE A 259 6.85 14.78 -5.85
N PRO A 260 6.57 13.85 -6.79
CA PRO A 260 6.49 14.19 -8.21
C PRO A 260 5.18 14.87 -8.63
N PHE A 261 4.21 15.01 -7.71
CA PHE A 261 2.88 15.55 -7.99
C PHE A 261 2.50 16.66 -7.02
N GLY A 262 1.39 17.35 -7.29
CA GLY A 262 0.81 18.33 -6.37
C GLY A 262 0.05 17.71 -5.20
N GLY A 263 -0.44 16.47 -5.36
CA GLY A 263 -1.09 15.69 -4.32
C GLY A 263 -1.54 14.32 -4.83
N MET A 264 -1.88 13.41 -3.92
CA MET A 264 -2.43 12.08 -4.23
C MET A 264 -3.54 11.72 -3.24
N GLU A 265 -4.70 11.29 -3.76
CA GLU A 265 -5.95 11.03 -3.01
C GLU A 265 -5.97 9.70 -2.22
N ASN A 266 -4.82 9.33 -1.67
CA ASN A 266 -4.66 8.17 -0.79
C ASN A 266 -5.71 8.20 0.34
N PRO A 267 -6.60 7.19 0.45
CA PRO A 267 -7.69 7.17 1.41
C PRO A 267 -7.18 7.33 2.84
N CYS A 268 -7.93 8.06 3.66
CA CYS A 268 -7.56 8.41 5.03
C CYS A 268 -6.34 9.33 5.20
N LEU A 269 -5.43 9.43 4.21
CA LEU A 269 -4.16 10.14 4.32
C LEU A 269 -3.73 10.71 2.95
N THR A 270 -4.22 11.89 2.60
CA THR A 270 -3.82 12.57 1.36
C THR A 270 -2.35 13.00 1.43
N PHE A 271 -1.58 12.69 0.40
CA PHE A 271 -0.20 13.13 0.21
C PHE A 271 -0.18 14.47 -0.52
#